data_AF-A0A091RDM3-F1
#
_entry.id   AF-A0A091RDM3-F1
#
_cell.length_a   1.000
_cell.length_b   1.000
_cell.length_c   1.000
_cell.angle_alpha   90.00
_cell.angle_beta   90.00
_cell.angle_gamma   90.00
#
_symmetry.space_group_name_H-M   'P 1'
#
loop_
_entity.id
_entity.type
_entity.pdbx_description
1 polymer ?
#
loop_
_entity_poly.entity_id
_entity_poly.type
_entity_poly.pdbx_seq_one_letter_code
_entity_poly.pdbx_strand_id
1 'polypeptide(L)'
;LLSPQMELPAPYGPWMELARDLPQLIAAHQLRTRVHQMPLLSTQHLHGHEELHLAHLVLSFITMGYVWQEGEQGAAEVLPRNLAIPFWEVSQALGLPPILTHADLVLANWKRKDPSGPLEIENLDPIISLPGGQSLRGFVLVTLLVEKAAVPGIKAVVDAGGAVVRRDEETLHRALRELAEAIGDMSGALKRMHDYVDPAVFYTVIRIFLSGWKDNPAVRAGLRYEGVSEEPLALSGGSAAQSTVLHAFDELLGIRHRQESAAFLLRMRDYMPWPHRAFVEELRRAPSLRHHVLRSGDARLR
;
A
#
# COMPACT_ATOMS: atom_id res chain seq x y z
N LEU A 1 -2.91 4.05 16.97
CA LEU A 1 -2.31 4.46 15.69
C LEU A 1 -1.95 5.93 15.81
N LEU A 2 -0.66 6.25 15.78
CA LEU A 2 -0.17 7.63 15.67
C LEU A 2 -0.56 8.18 14.28
N SER A 3 -0.85 9.47 14.19
CA SER A 3 -1.13 10.10 12.89
C SER A 3 0.17 10.16 12.07
N PRO A 4 0.14 9.88 10.76
CA PRO A 4 1.32 10.05 9.91
C PRO A 4 1.81 11.50 9.91
N GLN A 5 3.12 11.69 9.66
CA GLN A 5 3.68 13.00 9.36
C GLN A 5 3.02 13.57 8.10
N MET A 6 2.68 14.87 8.11
CA MET A 6 1.89 15.50 7.04
C MET A 6 2.68 16.50 6.19
N GLU A 7 3.84 16.97 6.65
CA GLU A 7 4.68 17.93 5.94
C GLU A 7 6.14 17.51 6.01
N LEU A 8 6.86 17.65 4.89
CA LEU A 8 8.31 17.49 4.84
C LEU A 8 8.99 18.82 5.18
N PRO A 9 10.13 18.80 5.90
CA PRO A 9 10.88 20.02 6.18
C PRO A 9 11.51 20.62 4.91
N ALA A 10 12.05 21.83 5.04
CA ALA A 10 12.92 22.38 3.99
C ALA A 10 14.11 21.42 3.74
N PRO A 11 14.52 21.19 2.47
CA PRO A 11 14.17 21.94 1.27
C PRO A 11 12.98 21.37 0.45
N TYR A 12 12.18 20.45 0.98
CA TYR A 12 11.20 19.65 0.20
C TYR A 12 9.86 20.34 -0.10
N GLY A 13 9.77 21.66 0.12
CA GLY A 13 8.60 22.47 -0.22
C GLY A 13 8.08 22.27 -1.66
N PRO A 14 8.94 22.24 -2.70
CA PRO A 14 8.50 22.01 -4.07
C PRO A 14 7.76 20.68 -4.29
N TRP A 15 8.15 19.61 -3.58
CA TRP A 15 7.45 18.32 -3.65
C TRP A 15 6.08 18.41 -3.00
N MET A 16 5.99 19.02 -1.82
CA MET A 16 4.74 19.20 -1.09
C MET A 16 3.74 20.08 -1.85
N GLU A 17 4.21 21.15 -2.51
CA GLU A 17 3.37 22.01 -3.35
C GLU A 17 2.74 21.25 -4.52
N LEU A 18 3.53 20.47 -5.26
CA LEU A 18 3.02 19.62 -6.35
C LEU A 18 2.01 18.60 -5.86
N ALA A 19 2.29 17.95 -4.73
CA ALA A 19 1.40 16.95 -4.15
C ALA A 19 0.06 17.55 -3.68
N ARG A 20 0.08 18.74 -3.07
CA ARG A 20 -1.16 19.41 -2.60
C ARG A 20 -2.11 19.75 -3.75
N ASP A 21 -1.58 20.21 -4.88
CA ASP A 21 -2.36 20.65 -6.04
C ASP A 21 -2.51 19.56 -7.13
N LEU A 22 -2.14 18.32 -6.81
CA LEU A 22 -1.95 17.25 -7.80
C LEU A 22 -3.19 17.00 -8.68
N PRO A 23 -4.42 16.85 -8.15
CA PRO A 23 -5.61 16.68 -9.00
C PRO A 23 -5.86 17.87 -9.94
N GLN A 24 -5.65 19.10 -9.46
CA GLN A 24 -5.87 20.32 -10.23
C GLN A 24 -4.83 20.45 -11.36
N LEU A 25 -3.56 20.16 -11.06
CA LEU A 25 -2.48 20.18 -12.05
C LEU A 25 -2.68 19.12 -13.14
N ILE A 26 -3.18 17.94 -12.79
CA ILE A 26 -3.50 16.89 -13.77
C ILE A 26 -4.68 17.34 -14.65
N ALA A 27 -5.77 17.82 -14.04
CA ALA A 27 -6.94 18.29 -14.79
C ALA A 27 -6.63 19.48 -15.72
N ALA A 28 -5.67 20.33 -15.34
CA ALA A 28 -5.20 21.44 -16.16
C ALA A 28 -4.11 21.05 -17.17
N HIS A 29 -3.69 19.78 -17.23
CA HIS A 29 -2.56 19.29 -18.04
C HIS A 29 -1.22 20.00 -17.76
N GLN A 30 -1.04 20.50 -16.54
CA GLN A 30 0.11 21.30 -16.13
C GLN A 30 1.14 20.53 -15.30
N LEU A 31 0.78 19.36 -14.75
CA LEU A 31 1.67 18.62 -13.85
C LEU A 31 3.01 18.29 -14.50
N ARG A 32 3.02 17.76 -15.74
CA ARG A 32 4.28 17.44 -16.45
C ARG A 32 5.21 18.65 -16.57
N THR A 33 4.67 19.79 -16.99
CA THR A 33 5.43 21.06 -17.09
C THR A 33 6.00 21.48 -15.74
N ARG A 34 5.20 21.39 -14.68
CA ARG A 34 5.64 21.77 -13.32
C ARG A 34 6.68 20.81 -12.76
N VAL A 35 6.57 19.51 -13.04
CA VAL A 35 7.60 18.53 -12.71
C VAL A 35 8.91 18.84 -13.43
N HIS A 36 8.89 19.23 -14.72
CA HIS A 36 10.13 19.63 -15.41
C HIS A 36 10.79 20.89 -14.84
N GLN A 37 10.00 21.81 -14.26
CA GLN A 37 10.50 23.02 -13.58
C GLN A 37 10.98 22.76 -12.14
N MET A 38 10.64 21.60 -11.57
CA MET A 38 10.99 21.24 -10.20
C MET A 38 12.51 21.11 -10.04
N PRO A 39 13.13 21.68 -9.00
CA PRO A 39 14.55 21.47 -8.75
C PRO A 39 14.82 19.99 -8.41
N LEU A 40 15.99 19.49 -8.81
CA LEU A 40 16.49 18.22 -8.28
C LEU A 40 16.91 18.45 -6.82
N LEU A 41 16.17 17.87 -5.88
CA LEU A 41 16.43 17.98 -4.44
C LEU A 41 17.18 16.73 -3.95
N SER A 42 18.25 16.93 -3.19
CA SER A 42 19.00 15.84 -2.55
C SER A 42 18.19 15.25 -1.39
N THR A 43 18.18 13.93 -1.29
CA THR A 43 17.49 13.16 -0.23
C THR A 43 18.25 13.12 1.10
N GLN A 44 19.50 13.64 1.14
CA GLN A 44 20.38 13.58 2.31
C GLN A 44 19.84 14.31 3.56
N HIS A 45 18.87 15.22 3.38
CA HIS A 45 18.24 15.97 4.48
C HIS A 45 16.94 15.31 4.97
N LEU A 46 16.55 14.15 4.43
CA LEU A 46 15.47 13.33 4.98
C LEU A 46 16.02 12.55 6.18
N HIS A 47 15.40 12.74 7.34
CA HIS A 47 15.85 12.15 8.59
C HIS A 47 14.77 11.26 9.19
N GLY A 48 15.18 10.02 9.47
CA GLY A 48 14.32 9.05 10.13
C GLY A 48 13.24 8.48 9.22
N HIS A 49 12.47 7.57 9.82
CA HIS A 49 11.53 6.72 9.09
C HIS A 49 10.30 7.50 8.60
N GLU A 50 9.80 8.44 9.41
CA GLU A 50 8.58 9.19 9.11
C GLU A 50 8.75 10.12 7.90
N GLU A 51 9.87 10.85 7.82
CA GLU A 51 10.19 11.71 6.67
C GLU A 51 10.42 10.90 5.40
N LEU A 52 11.14 9.77 5.48
CA LEU A 52 11.36 8.90 4.33
C LEU A 52 10.02 8.34 3.79
N HIS A 53 9.13 7.90 4.67
CA HIS A 53 7.81 7.41 4.27
C HIS A 53 6.94 8.49 3.63
N LEU A 54 6.91 9.70 4.21
CA LEU A 54 6.17 10.81 3.62
C LEU A 54 6.77 11.22 2.26
N ALA A 55 8.11 11.23 2.13
CA ALA A 55 8.76 11.49 0.85
C ALA A 55 8.41 10.42 -0.20
N HIS A 56 8.41 9.14 0.17
CA HIS A 56 8.01 8.05 -0.73
C HIS A 56 6.54 8.20 -1.16
N LEU A 57 5.64 8.52 -0.22
CA LEU A 57 4.24 8.82 -0.49
C LEU A 57 4.10 9.99 -1.48
N VAL A 58 4.76 11.11 -1.23
CA VAL A 58 4.70 12.30 -2.09
C VAL A 58 5.23 12.00 -3.50
N LEU A 59 6.43 11.45 -3.60
CA LEU A 59 7.11 11.19 -4.87
C LEU A 59 6.37 10.13 -5.70
N SER A 60 5.80 9.11 -5.04
CA SER A 60 5.00 8.09 -5.72
C SER A 60 3.70 8.67 -6.29
N PHE A 61 2.98 9.51 -5.55
CA PHE A 61 1.77 10.19 -6.06
C PHE A 61 2.08 11.11 -7.24
N ILE A 62 3.13 11.94 -7.14
CA ILE A 62 3.58 12.79 -8.25
C ILE A 62 3.95 11.93 -9.47
N THR A 63 4.65 10.81 -9.27
CA THR A 63 5.01 9.87 -10.33
C THR A 63 3.78 9.30 -11.04
N MET A 64 2.79 8.79 -10.30
CA MET A 64 1.57 8.26 -10.91
C MET A 64 0.80 9.34 -11.66
N GLY A 65 0.70 10.55 -11.10
CA GLY A 65 0.10 11.69 -11.80
C GLY A 65 0.84 12.07 -13.08
N TYR A 66 2.18 12.11 -13.04
CA TYR A 66 3.02 12.49 -14.17
C TYR A 66 2.89 11.49 -15.32
N VAL A 67 3.01 10.19 -15.01
CA VAL A 67 2.93 9.11 -15.99
C VAL A 67 1.55 9.11 -16.65
N TRP A 68 0.48 9.15 -15.85
CA TRP A 68 -0.88 8.93 -16.33
C TRP A 68 -1.68 10.21 -16.62
N GLN A 69 -1.07 11.40 -16.61
CA GLN A 69 -1.76 12.68 -16.84
C GLN A 69 -2.69 12.66 -18.07
N GLU A 70 -2.21 12.09 -19.17
CA GLU A 70 -2.93 12.01 -20.46
C GLU A 70 -3.68 10.67 -20.65
N GLY A 71 -3.90 9.92 -19.55
CA GLY A 71 -4.52 8.60 -19.57
C GLY A 71 -3.65 7.52 -20.23
N GLU A 72 -4.27 6.36 -20.51
CA GLU A 72 -3.58 5.17 -21.05
C GLU A 72 -3.00 5.39 -22.46
N GLN A 73 -3.52 6.35 -23.25
CA GLN A 73 -3.06 6.61 -24.63
C GLN A 73 -1.89 7.59 -24.72
N GLY A 74 -1.67 8.40 -23.67
CA GLY A 74 -0.62 9.42 -23.63
C GLY A 74 0.34 9.22 -22.48
N ALA A 75 0.48 7.99 -21.97
CA ALA A 75 1.32 7.67 -20.83
C ALA A 75 2.78 8.11 -21.06
N ALA A 76 3.41 8.69 -20.04
CA ALA A 76 4.83 9.04 -20.15
C ALA A 76 5.69 7.78 -20.06
N GLU A 77 6.69 7.66 -20.93
CA GLU A 77 7.61 6.52 -20.96
C GLU A 77 8.92 6.78 -20.19
N VAL A 78 9.15 8.03 -19.79
CA VAL A 78 10.37 8.47 -19.09
C VAL A 78 9.98 9.32 -17.90
N LEU A 79 10.46 8.94 -16.71
CA LEU A 79 10.38 9.75 -15.52
C LEU A 79 11.60 10.69 -15.48
N PRO A 80 11.42 12.02 -15.41
CA PRO A 80 12.53 12.96 -15.50
C PRO A 80 13.42 12.90 -14.26
N ARG A 81 14.72 13.14 -14.43
CA ARG A 81 15.76 12.90 -13.41
C ARG A 81 15.51 13.60 -12.07
N ASN A 82 14.89 14.76 -12.10
CA ASN A 82 14.57 15.56 -10.91
C ASN A 82 13.48 14.94 -10.03
N LEU A 83 12.69 14.01 -10.57
CA LEU A 83 11.74 13.17 -9.86
C LEU A 83 12.27 11.74 -9.69
N ALA A 84 12.90 11.18 -10.72
CA ALA A 84 13.34 9.79 -10.74
C ALA A 84 14.46 9.48 -9.72
N ILE A 85 15.50 10.32 -9.66
CA ILE A 85 16.64 10.11 -8.75
C ILE A 85 16.20 10.14 -7.27
N PRO A 86 15.55 11.20 -6.76
CA PRO A 86 15.17 11.21 -5.34
C PRO A 86 14.15 10.12 -5.02
N PHE A 87 13.24 9.79 -5.94
CA PHE A 87 12.30 8.71 -5.71
C PHE A 87 13.01 7.36 -5.58
N TRP A 88 13.95 7.07 -6.48
CA TRP A 88 14.78 5.87 -6.39
C TRP A 88 15.55 5.80 -5.07
N GLU A 89 16.24 6.87 -4.67
CA GLU A 89 17.03 6.91 -3.44
C GLU A 89 16.17 6.65 -2.19
N VAL A 90 15.01 7.29 -2.09
CA VAL A 90 14.07 7.08 -0.98
C VAL A 90 13.53 5.64 -0.99
N SER A 91 13.17 5.11 -2.16
CA SER A 91 12.72 3.73 -2.33
C SER A 91 13.78 2.73 -1.87
N GLN A 92 15.05 2.93 -2.24
CA GLN A 92 16.16 2.10 -1.77
C GLN A 92 16.34 2.18 -0.25
N ALA A 93 16.26 3.38 0.34
CA ALA A 93 16.39 3.57 1.78
C ALA A 93 15.28 2.85 2.58
N LEU A 94 14.07 2.76 2.02
CA LEU A 94 12.93 2.05 2.62
C LEU A 94 12.86 0.56 2.26
N GLY A 95 13.66 0.11 1.28
CA GLY A 95 13.53 -1.24 0.72
C GLY A 95 12.22 -1.47 -0.02
N LEU A 96 11.64 -0.42 -0.60
CA LEU A 96 10.43 -0.44 -1.42
C LEU A 96 10.78 -0.19 -2.90
N PRO A 97 9.93 -0.60 -3.86
CA PRO A 97 10.12 -0.25 -5.26
C PRO A 97 9.69 1.20 -5.53
N PRO A 98 10.28 1.90 -6.52
CA PRO A 98 9.94 3.28 -6.88
C PRO A 98 8.63 3.36 -7.67
N ILE A 99 7.53 2.91 -7.09
CA ILE A 99 6.17 3.02 -7.59
C ILE A 99 5.21 3.21 -6.41
N LEU A 100 4.02 3.76 -6.65
CA LEU A 100 2.97 3.81 -5.64
C LEU A 100 2.56 2.41 -5.18
N THR A 101 2.79 2.11 -3.91
CA THR A 101 2.43 0.84 -3.27
C THR A 101 1.19 0.98 -2.39
N HIS A 102 0.65 -0.15 -1.91
CA HIS A 102 -0.39 -0.17 -0.88
C HIS A 102 0.05 0.49 0.43
N ALA A 103 1.34 0.38 0.79
CA ALA A 103 1.87 1.02 1.98
C ALA A 103 1.78 2.55 1.88
N ASP A 104 2.02 3.09 0.69
CA ASP A 104 1.85 4.52 0.41
C ASP A 104 0.37 4.89 0.36
N LEU A 105 -0.36 4.28 -0.59
CA LEU A 105 -1.73 4.64 -0.94
C LEU A 105 -2.71 4.52 0.23
N VAL A 106 -2.50 3.56 1.13
CA VAL A 106 -3.44 3.22 2.20
C VAL A 106 -2.84 3.43 3.58
N LEU A 107 -1.72 2.78 3.89
CA LEU A 107 -1.22 2.73 5.26
C LEU A 107 -0.66 4.09 5.74
N ALA A 108 -0.01 4.83 4.85
CA ALA A 108 0.58 6.14 5.14
C ALA A 108 -0.30 7.32 4.73
N ASN A 109 -1.21 7.16 3.76
CA ASN A 109 -1.98 8.27 3.19
C ASN A 109 -3.30 8.55 3.93
N TRP A 110 -3.23 8.90 5.21
CA TRP A 110 -4.41 9.34 5.97
C TRP A 110 -4.06 10.33 7.07
N LYS A 111 -5.01 11.19 7.41
CA LYS A 111 -4.95 12.12 8.54
C LYS A 111 -6.31 12.23 9.21
N ARG A 112 -6.32 12.57 10.49
CA ARG A 112 -7.55 12.96 11.20
C ARG A 112 -7.89 14.42 10.90
N LYS A 113 -9.18 14.70 10.70
CA LYS A 113 -9.71 16.07 10.64
C LYS A 113 -9.68 16.70 12.04
N ASP A 114 -10.26 15.99 13.01
CA ASP A 114 -10.12 16.26 14.44
C ASP A 114 -9.12 15.26 15.06
N PRO A 115 -7.93 15.71 15.50
CA PRO A 115 -6.92 14.86 16.13
C PRO A 115 -7.42 14.09 17.36
N SER A 116 -8.44 14.60 18.05
CA SER A 116 -9.05 13.97 19.23
C SER A 116 -10.20 13.02 18.88
N GLY A 117 -10.70 13.09 17.64
CA GLY A 117 -11.83 12.31 17.18
C GLY A 117 -11.48 10.85 16.83
N PRO A 118 -12.51 10.01 16.58
CA PRO A 118 -12.32 8.59 16.33
C PRO A 118 -11.68 8.31 14.96
N LEU A 119 -11.14 7.10 14.78
CA LEU A 119 -10.64 6.61 13.48
C LEU A 119 -11.78 6.02 12.65
N GLU A 120 -12.71 6.90 12.26
CA GLU A 120 -13.84 6.59 11.39
C GLU A 120 -13.79 7.45 10.12
N ILE A 121 -14.34 6.95 9.01
CA ILE A 121 -14.18 7.57 7.69
C ILE A 121 -14.64 9.03 7.64
N GLU A 122 -15.61 9.42 8.46
CA GLU A 122 -16.11 10.79 8.56
C GLU A 122 -15.04 11.76 9.09
N ASN A 123 -14.20 11.27 10.01
CA ASN A 123 -13.12 12.03 10.65
C ASN A 123 -11.75 11.83 9.97
N LEU A 124 -11.68 11.10 8.87
CA LEU A 124 -10.43 10.82 8.16
C LEU A 124 -10.39 11.49 6.79
N ASP A 125 -9.22 11.86 6.31
CA ASP A 125 -8.98 12.25 4.91
C ASP A 125 -7.63 11.72 4.43
N PRO A 126 -7.45 11.47 3.13
CA PRO A 126 -6.13 11.28 2.54
C PRO A 126 -5.24 12.52 2.74
N ILE A 127 -3.93 12.31 2.84
CA ILE A 127 -2.94 13.39 2.84
C ILE A 127 -2.80 13.94 1.42
N ILE A 128 -2.68 13.05 0.44
CA ILE A 128 -2.52 13.35 -0.99
C ILE A 128 -3.62 12.63 -1.77
N SER A 129 -4.15 13.28 -2.80
CA SER A 129 -5.18 12.73 -3.67
C SER A 129 -4.75 12.75 -5.14
N LEU A 130 -5.20 11.74 -5.87
CA LEU A 130 -5.20 11.66 -7.33
C LEU A 130 -6.62 11.98 -7.85
N PRO A 131 -6.83 12.07 -9.18
CA PRO A 131 -8.17 12.20 -9.73
C PRO A 131 -9.11 11.05 -9.29
N GLY A 132 -10.38 11.37 -9.09
CA GLY A 132 -11.41 10.44 -8.57
C GLY A 132 -12.23 10.99 -7.40
N GLY A 133 -11.84 12.15 -6.85
CA GLY A 133 -12.65 12.90 -5.88
C GLY A 133 -13.09 12.06 -4.67
N GLN A 134 -14.38 12.11 -4.34
CA GLN A 134 -14.94 11.37 -3.20
C GLN A 134 -14.80 9.84 -3.35
N SER A 135 -14.80 9.31 -4.58
CA SER A 135 -14.61 7.87 -4.81
C SER A 135 -13.18 7.42 -4.51
N LEU A 136 -12.17 8.24 -4.83
CA LEU A 136 -10.78 7.91 -4.44
C LEU A 136 -10.61 7.98 -2.92
N ARG A 137 -11.16 9.03 -2.30
CA ARG A 137 -11.20 9.16 -0.84
C ARG A 137 -11.85 7.94 -0.20
N GLY A 138 -13.01 7.53 -0.71
CA GLY A 138 -13.72 6.33 -0.28
C GLY A 138 -12.86 5.07 -0.42
N PHE A 139 -12.26 4.86 -1.59
CA PHE A 139 -11.43 3.70 -1.87
C PHE A 139 -10.25 3.58 -0.89
N VAL A 140 -9.51 4.68 -0.66
CA VAL A 140 -8.38 4.71 0.27
C VAL A 140 -8.84 4.45 1.71
N LEU A 141 -9.84 5.19 2.18
CA LEU A 141 -10.24 5.14 3.59
C LEU A 141 -11.01 3.87 3.95
N VAL A 142 -11.86 3.34 3.07
CA VAL A 142 -12.49 2.03 3.29
C VAL A 142 -11.42 0.95 3.38
N THR A 143 -10.42 0.97 2.49
CA THR A 143 -9.32 0.00 2.54
C THR A 143 -8.50 0.14 3.83
N LEU A 144 -8.24 1.36 4.30
CA LEU A 144 -7.60 1.60 5.60
C LEU A 144 -8.43 1.04 6.77
N LEU A 145 -9.76 1.16 6.72
CA LEU A 145 -10.63 0.60 7.75
C LEU A 145 -10.63 -0.93 7.75
N VAL A 146 -10.47 -1.57 6.58
CA VAL A 146 -10.24 -3.03 6.50
C VAL A 146 -8.92 -3.39 7.20
N GLU A 147 -7.84 -2.66 6.94
CA GLU A 147 -6.55 -2.86 7.62
C GLU A 147 -6.65 -2.64 9.15
N LYS A 148 -7.39 -1.62 9.58
CA LYS A 148 -7.68 -1.35 11.01
C LYS A 148 -8.47 -2.51 11.64
N ALA A 149 -9.49 -3.02 10.96
CA ALA A 149 -10.31 -4.14 11.45
C ALA A 149 -9.51 -5.44 11.58
N ALA A 150 -8.42 -5.59 10.82
CA ALA A 150 -7.54 -6.75 10.89
C ALA A 150 -6.62 -6.77 12.12
N VAL A 151 -6.43 -5.64 12.83
CA VAL A 151 -5.45 -5.51 13.92
C VAL A 151 -5.62 -6.57 15.01
N PRO A 152 -6.83 -6.88 15.52
CA PRO A 152 -7.01 -7.99 16.45
C PRO A 152 -6.58 -9.34 15.86
N GLY A 153 -6.90 -9.60 14.59
CA GLY A 153 -6.49 -10.81 13.89
C GLY A 153 -4.97 -10.96 13.76
N ILE A 154 -4.24 -9.86 13.54
CA ILE A 154 -2.77 -9.90 13.52
C ILE A 154 -2.18 -10.25 14.90
N LYS A 155 -2.77 -9.75 15.99
CA LYS A 155 -2.36 -10.16 17.35
C LYS A 155 -2.67 -11.65 17.58
N ALA A 156 -3.85 -12.08 17.17
CA ALA A 156 -4.25 -13.48 17.25
C ALA A 156 -3.33 -14.41 16.44
N VAL A 157 -2.80 -13.97 15.30
CA VAL A 157 -1.79 -14.71 14.53
C VAL A 157 -0.53 -14.97 15.34
N VAL A 158 -0.03 -13.96 16.06
CA VAL A 158 1.15 -14.09 16.93
C VAL A 158 0.86 -15.04 18.08
N ASP A 159 -0.29 -14.89 18.74
CA ASP A 159 -0.70 -15.74 19.86
C ASP A 159 -0.87 -17.21 19.42
N ALA A 160 -1.51 -17.45 18.27
CA ALA A 160 -1.69 -18.77 17.70
C ALA A 160 -0.34 -19.43 17.38
N GLY A 161 0.59 -18.71 16.75
CA GLY A 161 1.93 -19.22 16.47
C GLY A 161 2.67 -19.65 17.74
N GLY A 162 2.61 -18.83 18.79
CA GLY A 162 3.19 -19.17 20.10
C GLY A 162 2.48 -20.34 20.79
N ALA A 163 1.16 -20.43 20.67
CA ALA A 163 0.34 -21.49 21.27
C ALA A 163 0.63 -22.86 20.63
N VAL A 164 0.82 -22.92 19.31
CA VAL A 164 1.22 -24.16 18.61
C VAL A 164 2.56 -24.68 19.13
N VAL A 165 3.55 -23.80 19.34
CA VAL A 165 4.87 -24.17 19.87
C VAL A 165 4.75 -24.72 21.31
N ARG A 166 3.93 -24.09 22.15
CA ARG A 166 3.72 -24.49 23.54
C ARG A 166 2.71 -25.62 23.73
N ARG A 167 2.00 -26.02 22.67
CA ARG A 167 0.85 -26.95 22.71
C ARG A 167 -0.25 -26.48 23.67
N ASP A 168 -0.53 -25.20 23.65
CA ASP A 168 -1.55 -24.56 24.48
C ASP A 168 -2.87 -24.44 23.68
N GLU A 169 -3.72 -25.45 23.81
CA GLU A 169 -4.95 -25.55 23.00
C GLU A 169 -6.00 -24.51 23.39
N GLU A 170 -6.03 -24.04 24.63
CA GLU A 170 -6.99 -23.00 25.07
C GLU A 170 -6.61 -21.64 24.48
N THR A 171 -5.33 -21.26 24.55
CA THR A 171 -4.86 -20.03 23.90
C THR A 171 -5.04 -20.12 22.39
N LEU A 172 -4.77 -21.30 21.79
CA LEU A 172 -4.95 -21.49 20.36
C LEU A 172 -6.41 -21.33 19.94
N HIS A 173 -7.35 -21.97 20.66
CA HIS A 173 -8.78 -21.87 20.38
C HIS A 173 -9.28 -20.42 20.48
N ARG A 174 -8.87 -19.68 21.52
CA ARG A 174 -9.21 -18.26 21.64
C ARG A 174 -8.64 -17.44 20.48
N ALA A 175 -7.37 -17.64 20.13
CA ALA A 175 -6.74 -16.92 19.03
C ALA A 175 -7.44 -17.20 17.68
N LEU A 176 -7.83 -18.45 17.40
CA LEU A 176 -8.55 -18.77 16.17
C LEU A 176 -9.94 -18.11 16.11
N ARG A 177 -10.62 -17.99 17.25
CA ARG A 177 -11.89 -17.25 17.34
C ARG A 177 -11.71 -15.76 17.08
N GLU A 178 -10.72 -15.14 17.72
CA GLU A 178 -10.40 -13.72 17.52
C GLU A 178 -10.00 -13.44 16.07
N LEU A 179 -9.25 -14.35 15.43
CA LEU A 179 -8.92 -14.25 14.01
C LEU A 179 -10.17 -14.34 13.13
N ALA A 180 -11.10 -15.26 13.41
CA ALA A 180 -12.35 -15.38 12.66
C ALA A 180 -13.24 -14.15 12.80
N GLU A 181 -13.35 -13.59 14.02
CA GLU A 181 -14.06 -12.33 14.29
C GLU A 181 -13.44 -11.17 13.52
N ALA A 182 -12.10 -11.03 13.53
CA ALA A 182 -11.40 -10.00 12.77
C ALA A 182 -11.63 -10.11 11.24
N ILE A 183 -11.65 -11.33 10.69
CA ILE A 183 -11.98 -11.56 9.26
C ILE A 183 -13.45 -11.14 8.97
N GLY A 184 -14.36 -11.41 9.90
CA GLY A 184 -15.75 -10.94 9.85
C GLY A 184 -15.83 -9.41 9.83
N ASP A 185 -15.11 -8.74 10.71
CA ASP A 185 -15.06 -7.27 10.80
C ASP A 185 -14.42 -6.63 9.57
N MET A 186 -13.33 -7.21 9.05
CA MET A 186 -12.73 -6.82 7.77
C MET A 186 -13.74 -6.90 6.63
N SER A 187 -14.52 -7.99 6.58
CA SER A 187 -15.57 -8.18 5.56
C SER A 187 -16.68 -7.15 5.73
N GLY A 188 -17.05 -6.81 6.97
CA GLY A 188 -17.99 -5.72 7.28
C GLY A 188 -17.50 -4.36 6.81
N ALA A 189 -16.22 -4.04 7.08
CA ALA A 189 -15.60 -2.80 6.62
C ALA A 189 -15.54 -2.74 5.08
N LEU A 190 -15.18 -3.83 4.41
CA LEU A 190 -15.09 -3.89 2.95
C LEU A 190 -16.44 -3.62 2.26
N LYS A 191 -17.56 -4.05 2.86
CA LYS A 191 -18.91 -3.80 2.31
C LYS A 191 -19.22 -2.31 2.15
N ARG A 192 -18.62 -1.46 2.98
CA ARG A 192 -18.75 0.01 2.87
C ARG A 192 -18.20 0.54 1.55
N MET A 193 -17.39 -0.22 0.81
CA MET A 193 -16.93 0.17 -0.53
C MET A 193 -18.10 0.55 -1.45
N HIS A 194 -19.25 -0.13 -1.32
CA HIS A 194 -20.47 0.18 -2.08
C HIS A 194 -21.07 1.56 -1.77
N ASP A 195 -20.84 2.08 -0.57
CA ASP A 195 -21.41 3.36 -0.13
C ASP A 195 -20.53 4.55 -0.54
N TYR A 196 -19.21 4.34 -0.63
CA TYR A 196 -18.24 5.42 -0.81
C TYR A 196 -17.55 5.44 -2.17
N VAL A 197 -17.66 4.38 -2.99
CA VAL A 197 -16.94 4.27 -4.27
C VAL A 197 -17.91 4.02 -5.41
N ASP A 198 -17.98 4.98 -6.33
CA ASP A 198 -18.68 4.83 -7.59
C ASP A 198 -17.89 3.89 -8.51
N PRO A 199 -18.48 2.76 -8.97
CA PRO A 199 -17.78 1.80 -9.83
C PRO A 199 -17.32 2.38 -11.16
N ALA A 200 -18.07 3.31 -11.75
CA ALA A 200 -17.72 3.93 -13.02
C ALA A 200 -16.53 4.88 -12.84
N VAL A 201 -16.51 5.68 -11.76
CA VAL A 201 -15.37 6.55 -11.43
C VAL A 201 -14.14 5.70 -11.12
N PHE A 202 -14.30 4.61 -10.39
CA PHE A 202 -13.19 3.71 -10.10
C PHE A 202 -12.57 3.14 -11.37
N TYR A 203 -13.39 2.59 -12.27
CA TYR A 203 -12.91 1.92 -13.47
C TYR A 203 -12.31 2.88 -14.50
N THR A 204 -12.92 4.04 -14.70
CA THR A 204 -12.54 4.99 -15.76
C THR A 204 -11.51 6.03 -15.34
N VAL A 205 -11.37 6.31 -14.03
CA VAL A 205 -10.45 7.33 -13.52
C VAL A 205 -9.42 6.69 -12.59
N ILE A 206 -9.85 6.16 -11.45
CA ILE A 206 -8.93 5.75 -10.37
C ILE A 206 -7.99 4.63 -10.81
N ARG A 207 -8.51 3.59 -11.47
CA ARG A 207 -7.74 2.43 -11.93
C ARG A 207 -6.53 2.82 -12.77
N ILE A 208 -6.66 3.87 -13.59
CA ILE A 208 -5.56 4.35 -14.44
C ILE A 208 -4.38 4.77 -13.56
N PHE A 209 -4.62 5.61 -12.56
CA PHE A 209 -3.57 6.10 -11.66
C PHE A 209 -3.01 5.06 -10.69
N LEU A 210 -3.66 3.90 -10.54
CA LEU A 210 -3.14 2.77 -9.76
C LEU A 210 -2.38 1.76 -10.63
N SER A 211 -2.42 1.90 -11.95
CA SER A 211 -1.79 0.97 -12.88
C SER A 211 -0.29 1.17 -12.91
N GLY A 212 0.45 0.06 -12.79
CA GLY A 212 1.90 0.05 -12.99
C GLY A 212 2.27 -0.13 -14.44
N TRP A 213 3.55 -0.35 -14.70
CA TRP A 213 4.12 -0.50 -16.04
C TRP A 213 4.75 -1.89 -16.26
N LYS A 214 4.47 -2.85 -15.37
CA LYS A 214 4.70 -4.28 -15.63
C LYS A 214 3.47 -4.88 -16.30
N ASP A 215 3.67 -5.60 -17.41
CA ASP A 215 2.61 -6.25 -18.17
C ASP A 215 1.49 -5.28 -18.62
N ASN A 216 1.83 -4.00 -18.81
CA ASN A 216 0.88 -2.94 -19.17
C ASN A 216 1.00 -2.56 -20.66
N PRO A 217 -0.06 -2.73 -21.48
CA PRO A 217 -0.04 -2.38 -22.90
C PRO A 217 0.24 -0.91 -23.23
N ALA A 218 -0.04 0.02 -22.30
CA ALA A 218 0.20 1.45 -22.46
C ALA A 218 1.67 1.84 -22.26
N VAL A 219 2.44 1.02 -21.54
CA VAL A 219 3.86 1.27 -21.23
C VAL A 219 4.63 -0.05 -21.40
N ARG A 220 4.65 -0.58 -22.63
CA ARG A 220 5.05 -1.97 -22.92
C ARG A 220 6.48 -2.32 -22.54
N ALA A 221 7.39 -1.36 -22.70
CA ALA A 221 8.80 -1.54 -22.37
C ALA A 221 9.07 -1.46 -20.86
N GLY A 222 8.11 -0.99 -20.05
CA GLY A 222 8.37 -0.46 -18.72
C GLY A 222 8.65 1.04 -18.74
N LEU A 223 8.91 1.62 -17.57
CA LEU A 223 9.16 3.06 -17.41
C LEU A 223 10.67 3.32 -17.25
N ARG A 224 11.23 4.23 -18.04
CA ARG A 224 12.64 4.63 -17.89
C ARG A 224 12.80 5.67 -16.78
N TYR A 225 13.68 5.40 -15.83
CA TYR A 225 14.00 6.32 -14.73
C TYR A 225 15.29 7.08 -15.09
N GLU A 226 15.13 8.30 -15.62
CA GLU A 226 16.27 9.09 -16.10
C GLU A 226 17.29 9.35 -14.97
N GLY A 227 18.57 9.05 -15.24
CA GLY A 227 19.65 9.19 -14.26
C GLY A 227 19.74 8.08 -13.20
N VAL A 228 18.88 7.06 -13.29
CA VAL A 228 18.87 5.91 -12.37
C VAL A 228 19.19 4.61 -13.10
N SER A 229 18.49 4.35 -14.22
CA SER A 229 18.65 3.14 -15.03
C SER A 229 18.52 3.47 -16.51
N GLU A 230 19.44 2.97 -17.32
CA GLU A 230 19.37 3.05 -18.78
C GLU A 230 18.21 2.21 -19.31
N GLU A 231 18.01 1.02 -18.74
CA GLU A 231 16.91 0.12 -19.10
C GLU A 231 15.62 0.50 -18.35
N PRO A 232 14.46 0.45 -19.02
CA PRO A 232 13.18 0.67 -18.35
C PRO A 232 12.91 -0.39 -17.28
N LEU A 233 12.36 0.05 -16.15
CA LEU A 233 11.94 -0.83 -15.07
C LEU A 233 10.53 -1.33 -15.32
N ALA A 234 10.23 -2.58 -14.95
CA ALA A 234 8.89 -3.17 -15.04
C ALA A 234 8.31 -3.45 -13.64
N LEU A 235 7.48 -2.52 -13.13
CA LEU A 235 6.91 -2.58 -11.77
C LEU A 235 5.38 -2.68 -11.79
N SER A 236 4.83 -3.59 -10.97
CA SER A 236 3.39 -3.75 -10.78
C SER A 236 2.79 -2.60 -9.98
N GLY A 237 1.61 -2.17 -10.38
CA GLY A 237 0.87 -1.09 -9.71
C GLY A 237 0.29 -1.49 -8.35
N GLY A 238 -0.36 -0.54 -7.70
CA GLY A 238 -0.99 -0.73 -6.40
C GLY A 238 -2.09 -1.79 -6.44
N SER A 239 -2.07 -2.70 -5.46
CA SER A 239 -3.05 -3.79 -5.35
C SER A 239 -3.25 -4.19 -3.90
N ALA A 240 -4.47 -4.62 -3.55
CA ALA A 240 -4.75 -5.24 -2.25
C ALA A 240 -3.88 -6.48 -1.98
N ALA A 241 -3.34 -7.12 -3.02
CA ALA A 241 -2.39 -8.21 -2.89
C ALA A 241 -1.06 -7.82 -2.23
N GLN A 242 -0.78 -6.52 -2.09
CA GLN A 242 0.37 -5.98 -1.36
C GLN A 242 0.06 -5.79 0.14
N SER A 243 -1.18 -6.02 0.58
CA SER A 243 -1.55 -6.00 2.01
C SER A 243 -0.89 -7.16 2.75
N THR A 244 -0.09 -6.84 3.77
CA THR A 244 0.57 -7.84 4.62
C THR A 244 -0.43 -8.69 5.39
N VAL A 245 -1.57 -8.12 5.78
CA VAL A 245 -2.61 -8.80 6.57
C VAL A 245 -3.08 -10.08 5.89
N LEU A 246 -3.42 -9.97 4.60
CA LEU A 246 -3.94 -11.10 3.84
C LEU A 246 -2.92 -12.25 3.78
N HIS A 247 -1.64 -11.92 3.57
CA HIS A 247 -0.57 -12.92 3.52
C HIS A 247 -0.29 -13.55 4.89
N ALA A 248 -0.34 -12.76 5.96
CA ALA A 248 -0.12 -13.27 7.31
C ALA A 248 -1.20 -14.29 7.71
N PHE A 249 -2.47 -14.00 7.37
CA PHE A 249 -3.58 -14.91 7.67
C PHE A 249 -3.47 -16.20 6.84
N ASP A 250 -3.17 -16.08 5.55
CA ASP A 250 -2.98 -17.25 4.69
C ASP A 250 -1.82 -18.14 5.15
N GLU A 251 -0.66 -17.55 5.50
CA GLU A 251 0.51 -18.33 5.95
C GLU A 251 0.24 -19.03 7.29
N LEU A 252 -0.40 -18.34 8.26
CA LEU A 252 -0.77 -18.98 9.52
C LEU A 252 -1.71 -20.16 9.29
N LEU A 253 -2.78 -19.96 8.51
CA LEU A 253 -3.80 -20.99 8.25
C LEU A 253 -3.30 -22.09 7.30
N GLY A 254 -2.12 -21.90 6.70
CA GLY A 254 -1.54 -22.83 5.73
C GLY A 254 -2.32 -22.89 4.42
N ILE A 255 -2.94 -21.79 4.01
CA ILE A 255 -3.69 -21.67 2.76
C ILE A 255 -2.70 -21.61 1.60
N ARG A 256 -2.95 -22.44 0.57
CA ARG A 256 -2.13 -22.50 -0.64
C ARG A 256 -2.97 -22.13 -1.85
N HIS A 257 -2.64 -21.01 -2.47
CA HIS A 257 -3.30 -20.50 -3.67
C HIS A 257 -2.89 -21.28 -4.92
N ARG A 258 -3.75 -21.23 -5.95
CA ARG A 258 -3.48 -21.84 -7.27
C ARG A 258 -2.23 -21.24 -7.92
N GLN A 259 -1.53 -22.04 -8.73
CA GLN A 259 -0.23 -21.67 -9.32
C GLN A 259 -0.24 -20.34 -10.08
N GLU A 260 -1.33 -20.07 -10.81
CA GLU A 260 -1.55 -18.82 -11.56
C GLU A 260 -1.51 -17.57 -10.67
N SER A 261 -2.10 -17.64 -9.47
CA SER A 261 -2.15 -16.52 -8.51
C SER A 261 -0.96 -16.52 -7.56
N ALA A 262 -0.40 -17.68 -7.24
CA ALA A 262 0.69 -17.82 -6.27
C ALA A 262 1.94 -17.03 -6.68
N ALA A 263 2.32 -17.09 -7.96
CA ALA A 263 3.48 -16.33 -8.46
C ALA A 263 3.26 -14.82 -8.35
N PHE A 264 2.04 -14.33 -8.59
CA PHE A 264 1.71 -12.91 -8.42
C PHE A 264 1.74 -12.50 -6.95
N LEU A 265 1.07 -13.25 -6.07
CA LEU A 265 1.04 -12.97 -4.63
C LEU A 265 2.45 -12.96 -4.03
N LEU A 266 3.28 -13.94 -4.36
CA LEU A 266 4.66 -13.98 -3.86
C LEU A 266 5.46 -12.73 -4.26
N ARG A 267 5.33 -12.27 -5.51
CA ARG A 267 5.96 -11.01 -5.96
C ARG A 267 5.43 -9.79 -5.22
N MET A 268 4.15 -9.76 -4.83
CA MET A 268 3.58 -8.62 -4.10
C MET A 268 4.20 -8.43 -2.71
N ARG A 269 4.91 -9.43 -2.16
CA ARG A 269 5.70 -9.26 -0.94
C ARG A 269 6.87 -8.30 -1.12
N ASP A 270 7.41 -8.17 -2.33
CA ASP A 270 8.49 -7.21 -2.63
C ASP A 270 8.01 -5.75 -2.63
N TYR A 271 6.70 -5.54 -2.52
CA TYR A 271 6.05 -4.23 -2.42
C TYR A 271 5.60 -3.91 -0.98
N MET A 272 5.94 -4.77 -0.02
CA MET A 272 5.66 -4.56 1.41
C MET A 272 6.88 -3.93 2.10
N PRO A 273 6.67 -3.10 3.13
CA PRO A 273 7.76 -2.68 4.00
C PRO A 273 8.57 -3.87 4.52
N TRP A 274 9.89 -3.74 4.61
CA TRP A 274 10.76 -4.86 4.99
C TRP A 274 10.33 -5.57 6.30
N PRO A 275 9.98 -4.86 7.40
CA PRO A 275 9.53 -5.53 8.63
C PRO A 275 8.26 -6.37 8.42
N HIS A 276 7.37 -5.91 7.55
CA HIS A 276 6.12 -6.61 7.24
C HIS A 276 6.37 -7.88 6.43
N ARG A 277 7.25 -7.81 5.42
CA ARG A 277 7.68 -8.99 4.66
C ARG A 277 8.39 -10.00 5.56
N ALA A 278 9.26 -9.54 6.46
CA ALA A 278 9.95 -10.39 7.42
C ALA A 278 8.98 -11.14 8.33
N PHE A 279 7.93 -10.46 8.82
CA PHE A 279 6.87 -11.07 9.62
C PHE A 279 6.16 -12.21 8.88
N VAL A 280 5.77 -12.01 7.62
CA VAL A 280 5.13 -13.06 6.80
C VAL A 280 6.07 -14.25 6.58
N GLU A 281 7.36 -14.01 6.35
CA GLU A 281 8.34 -15.08 6.18
C GLU A 281 8.63 -15.85 7.48
N GLU A 282 8.52 -15.21 8.63
CA GLU A 282 8.58 -15.88 9.94
C GLU A 282 7.40 -16.83 10.12
N LEU A 283 6.18 -16.39 9.83
CA LEU A 283 4.98 -17.23 9.87
C LEU A 283 5.10 -18.42 8.93
N ARG A 284 5.65 -18.23 7.72
CA ARG A 284 5.87 -19.31 6.76
C ARG A 284 6.82 -20.40 7.30
N ARG A 285 7.77 -20.03 8.16
CA ARG A 285 8.76 -20.94 8.77
C ARG A 285 8.27 -21.58 10.07
N ALA A 286 7.24 -21.01 10.69
CA ALA A 286 6.67 -21.54 11.92
C ALA A 286 6.05 -22.94 11.73
N PRO A 287 5.90 -23.73 12.81
CA PRO A 287 5.20 -25.01 12.75
C PRO A 287 3.80 -24.87 12.17
N SER A 288 3.39 -25.83 11.34
CA SER A 288 2.09 -25.76 10.67
C SER A 288 0.94 -25.87 11.67
N LEU A 289 0.20 -24.77 11.83
CA LEU A 289 -1.06 -24.72 12.58
C LEU A 289 -2.05 -25.76 12.05
N ARG A 290 -2.26 -25.80 10.73
CA ARG A 290 -3.19 -26.75 10.09
C ARG A 290 -2.87 -28.20 10.46
N HIS A 291 -1.60 -28.57 10.45
CA HIS A 291 -1.16 -29.91 10.85
C HIS A 291 -1.38 -30.17 12.35
N HIS A 292 -1.12 -29.18 13.20
CA HIS A 292 -1.36 -29.26 14.64
C HIS A 292 -2.84 -29.51 14.94
N VAL A 293 -3.74 -28.69 14.37
CA VAL A 293 -5.19 -28.81 14.51
C VAL A 293 -5.72 -30.16 14.04
N LEU A 294 -5.24 -30.66 12.89
CA LEU A 294 -5.67 -31.97 12.38
C LEU A 294 -5.23 -33.14 13.26
N ARG A 295 -4.22 -32.96 14.11
CA ARG A 295 -3.69 -34.00 15.01
C ARG A 295 -4.12 -33.86 16.47
N SER A 296 -4.61 -32.69 16.90
CA SER A 296 -4.96 -32.44 18.30
C SER A 296 -6.14 -33.30 18.77
N GLY A 297 -7.02 -33.73 17.86
CA GLY A 297 -8.25 -34.44 18.20
C GLY A 297 -9.33 -33.54 18.82
N ASP A 298 -9.01 -32.29 19.16
CA ASP A 298 -9.95 -31.31 19.71
C ASP A 298 -10.93 -30.88 18.61
N ALA A 299 -12.23 -31.02 18.88
CA ALA A 299 -13.28 -30.61 17.95
C ALA A 299 -13.45 -29.08 17.90
N ARG A 300 -13.05 -28.35 18.94
CA ARG A 300 -13.17 -26.89 19.02
C ARG A 300 -12.17 -26.17 18.13
N LEU A 301 -11.06 -26.82 17.80
CA LEU A 301 -10.00 -26.27 16.96
C LEU A 301 -10.23 -26.51 15.46
N ARG A 302 -11.15 -27.42 15.10
CA ARG A 302 -11.40 -27.84 13.72
C ARG A 302 -12.42 -26.96 13.01
#